data_AF-A0A7C1MBK5-F1
#
_entry.id   AF-A0A7C1MBK5-F1
#
_cell.length_a   1.000
_cell.length_b   1.000
_cell.length_c   1.000
_cell.angle_alpha   90.00
_cell.angle_beta   90.00
_cell.angle_gamma   90.00
#
_symmetry.space_group_name_H-M   'P 1'
#
loop_
_entity.id
_entity.type
_entity.pdbx_description
1 polymer ?
#
loop_
_entity_poly.entity_id
_entity_poly.type
_entity_poly.pdbx_seq_one_letter_code
_entity_poly.pdbx_strand_id
1 'polypeptide(L)' 'MELGFSGDRISSDGGLLLLQELDNQLNLLSSVSNCIYDKRDHRYTDHSVKELLTQRVFQIAAGYED' A
#
# COMPACT_ATOMS: atom_id res chain seq x y z
N MET A 1 -22.87 8.33 4.20
CA MET A 1 -22.33 8.22 2.83
C MET A 1 -21.07 7.39 2.97
N GLU A 2 -21.21 6.08 2.78
CA GLU A 2 -20.10 5.13 2.80
C GLU A 2 -19.49 5.16 1.40
N LEU A 3 -18.21 5.51 1.28
CA LEU A 3 -17.50 5.44 0.00
C LEU A 3 -17.12 3.97 -0.23
N GLY A 4 -18.07 3.20 -0.77
CA GLY A 4 -17.78 1.88 -1.31
C GLY A 4 -17.03 2.03 -2.64
N PHE A 5 -15.78 1.58 -2.69
CA PHE A 5 -15.05 1.44 -3.95
C PHE A 5 -15.63 0.25 -4.71
N SER A 6 -16.58 0.50 -5.61
CA SER A 6 -17.12 -0.50 -6.54
C SER A 6 -16.10 -0.73 -7.66
N GLY A 7 -15.12 -1.59 -7.38
CA GLY A 7 -14.04 -1.98 -8.30
C GLY A 7 -14.42 -3.09 -9.28
N ASP A 8 -15.69 -3.24 -9.62
CA ASP A 8 -16.18 -4.39 -10.40
C ASP A 8 -15.77 -4.35 -11.90
N ARG A 9 -15.29 -3.19 -12.41
CA ARG A 9 -14.88 -3.05 -13.83
C ARG A 9 -13.67 -2.16 -14.09
N ILE A 10 -12.80 -1.93 -13.11
CA ILE A 10 -11.45 -1.43 -13.40
C ILE A 10 -10.58 -2.68 -13.50
N SER A 11 -10.01 -2.95 -14.68
CA SER A 11 -8.97 -3.98 -14.85
C SER A 11 -8.00 -3.88 -13.69
N SER A 12 -7.74 -4.98 -12.96
CA SER A 12 -7.01 -4.96 -11.68
C SER A 12 -5.74 -4.10 -11.74
N ASP A 13 -5.04 -4.14 -12.87
CA ASP A 13 -3.81 -3.37 -13.10
C ASP A 13 -4.06 -1.87 -13.22
N GLY A 14 -5.16 -1.44 -13.85
CA GLY A 14 -5.54 -0.03 -13.95
C GLY A 14 -5.92 0.59 -12.60
N GLY A 15 -6.52 -0.20 -11.69
CA GLY A 15 -6.87 0.25 -10.34
C GLY A 15 -5.63 0.45 -9.47
N LEU A 16 -4.65 -0.44 -9.60
CA LEU A 16 -3.37 -0.33 -8.89
C LEU A 16 -2.53 0.86 -9.39
N LEU A 17 -2.60 1.21 -10.68
CA LEU A 17 -1.95 2.42 -11.19
C LEU A 17 -2.55 3.70 -10.58
N LEU A 18 -3.87 3.76 -10.42
CA LEU A 18 -4.53 4.89 -9.74
C LEU A 18 -4.15 4.96 -8.26
N LEU A 19 -4.07 3.82 -7.58
CA LEU A 19 -3.61 3.74 -6.19
C LEU A 19 -2.15 4.20 -6.05
N GLN A 20 -1.29 3.80 -6.98
CA GLN A 20 0.11 4.24 -7.02
C GLN A 20 0.22 5.75 -7.25
N GLU A 21 -0.56 6.29 -8.19
CA GLU A 21 -0.56 7.73 -8.43
C GLU A 21 -1.08 8.51 -7.21
N LEU A 22 -2.12 8.01 -6.54
CA LEU A 22 -2.62 8.59 -5.31
C LEU A 22 -1.56 8.60 -4.20
N ASP A 23 -0.85 7.48 -4.00
CA ASP A 23 0.23 7.41 -3.02
C ASP A 23 1.37 8.37 -3.37
N ASN A 24 1.73 8.51 -4.65
CA ASN A 24 2.76 9.45 -5.09
C ASN A 24 2.38 10.90 -4.82
N GLN A 25 1.12 11.28 -5.05
CA GLN A 25 0.64 12.65 -4.83
C GLN A 25 0.52 13.00 -3.35
N LEU A 26 0.06 12.05 -2.53
CA LEU A 26 -0.26 12.29 -1.12
C LEU A 26 0.81 11.80 -0.14
N ASN A 27 1.82 11.07 -0.61
CA ASN A 27 2.86 10.43 0.19
C ASN A 27 2.30 9.59 1.35
N LEU A 28 1.20 8.86 1.12
CA LEU A 28 0.45 8.17 2.17
C LEU A 28 1.29 7.09 2.85
N LEU A 29 1.85 6.16 2.07
CA LEU A 29 2.61 5.04 2.57
C LEU A 29 3.92 5.47 3.23
N SER A 30 4.55 6.52 2.71
CA SER A 30 5.69 7.17 3.37
C SER A 30 5.29 7.72 4.74
N SER A 31 4.18 8.47 4.82
CA SER A 31 3.68 9.06 6.06
C SER A 31 3.31 8.01 7.10
N VAL A 32 2.63 6.93 6.69
CA VAL A 32 2.29 5.81 7.56
C VAL A 32 3.55 5.08 8.02
N SER A 33 4.52 4.84 7.13
CA SER A 33 5.76 4.16 7.50
C SER A 33 6.56 4.91 8.58
N ASN A 34 6.54 6.25 8.54
CA ASN A 34 7.21 7.09 9.54
C ASN A 34 6.53 7.05 10.92
N CYS A 35 5.27 6.61 10.99
CA CYS A 35 4.55 6.41 12.25
C CYS A 35 4.88 5.07 12.93
N ILE A 36 5.64 4.19 12.27
CA ILE A 36 5.99 2.87 12.79
C ILE A 36 7.42 2.90 13.32
N TYR A 37 7.56 2.63 14.63
CA TYR A 37 8.89 2.39 15.21
C TYR A 37 9.35 0.97 14.86
N ASP A 38 10.23 0.88 13.88
CA ASP A 38 10.80 -0.39 13.45
C ASP A 38 11.85 -0.90 14.45
N LYS A 39 11.50 -1.96 15.19
CA LYS A 39 12.39 -2.61 16.17
C LYS A 39 13.23 -3.74 15.58
N ARG A 40 13.07 -4.02 14.29
CA ARG A 40 13.82 -5.09 13.62
C ARG A 40 15.29 -4.70 13.53
N ASP A 41 16.16 -5.69 13.64
CA ASP A 41 17.59 -5.49 13.44
C ASP A 41 17.87 -5.33 11.95
N HIS A 42 18.43 -4.18 11.57
CA HIS A 42 18.69 -3.83 10.18
C HIS A 42 19.65 -4.82 9.49
N ARG A 43 20.46 -5.58 10.24
CA ARG A 43 21.39 -6.58 9.69
C ARG A 43 20.66 -7.80 9.13
N TYR A 44 19.42 -8.02 9.55
CA TYR A 44 18.55 -9.12 9.10
C TYR A 44 17.30 -8.60 8.38
N THR A 45 17.32 -7.34 7.94
CA THR A 45 16.17 -6.69 7.31
C THR A 45 16.52 -6.27 5.90
N ASP A 46 15.94 -6.96 4.91
CA ASP A 46 16.12 -6.65 3.49
C ASP A 46 15.13 -5.61 2.98
N HIS A 47 13.99 -5.46 3.66
CA HIS A 47 12.89 -4.57 3.24
C HIS A 47 12.48 -3.59 4.35
N SER A 48 12.44 -2.33 3.98
CA SER A 48 11.93 -1.24 4.81
C SER A 48 10.45 -1.44 5.15
N VAL A 49 10.00 -0.81 6.24
CA VAL A 49 8.58 -0.79 6.61
C VAL A 49 7.72 -0.24 5.47
N LYS A 50 8.21 0.79 4.75
CA LYS A 50 7.50 1.35 3.60
C LYS A 50 7.29 0.30 2.51
N GLU A 51 8.31 -0.46 2.12
CA GLU A 51 8.18 -1.48 1.08
C GLU A 51 7.20 -2.58 1.48
N LEU A 52 7.22 -3.01 2.75
CA LEU A 52 6.26 -3.99 3.27
C LEU A 52 4.83 -3.45 3.27
N LEU A 53 4.63 -2.19 3.65
CA LEU A 53 3.33 -1.52 3.59
C LEU A 53 2.84 -1.39 2.15
N THR A 54 3.71 -0.98 1.22
CA THR A 54 3.37 -0.91 -0.21
C THR A 54 2.90 -2.25 -0.72
N GLN A 55 3.67 -3.32 -0.47
CA GLN A 55 3.29 -4.66 -0.88
C GLN A 55 1.92 -5.05 -0.30
N ARG A 56 1.70 -4.87 1.01
CA ARG A 56 0.46 -5.31 1.66
C ARG A 56 -0.76 -4.51 1.20
N VAL A 57 -0.64 -3.20 1.07
CA VAL A 57 -1.74 -2.34 0.62
C VAL A 57 -2.14 -2.66 -0.81
N PHE A 58 -1.17 -2.88 -1.70
CA PHE A 58 -1.45 -3.25 -3.10
C PHE A 58 -2.03 -4.66 -3.22
N GLN A 59 -1.60 -5.61 -2.39
CA GLN A 59 -2.19 -6.95 -2.34
C GLN A 59 -3.66 -6.90 -1.92
N ILE A 60 -3.99 -6.16 -0.85
CA ILE A 60 -5.38 -5.96 -0.41
C ILE A 60 -6.19 -5.30 -1.53
N ALA A 61 -5.67 -4.23 -2.14
CA ALA A 61 -6.37 -3.54 -3.24
C ALA A 61 -6.58 -4.43 -4.48
N ALA A 62 -5.72 -5.43 -4.69
CA ALA A 62 -5.86 -6.43 -5.75
C ALA A 62 -6.79 -7.60 -5.38
N GLY A 63 -7.39 -7.60 -4.17
CA GLY A 63 -8.27 -8.66 -3.69
C GLY A 63 -7.53 -9.85 -3.05
N TYR A 64 -6.23 -9.72 -2.77
CA TYR A 64 -5.42 -10.69 -2.02
C TYR A 64 -5.30 -10.25 -0.56
N GLU A 65 -6.45 -10.11 0.10
CA GLU A 65 -6.56 -9.67 1.48
C GLU A 65 -6.38 -10.80 2.52
N ASP A 66 -6.59 -12.04 2.10
CA ASP A 66 -6.29 -13.27 2.87
C ASP A 66 -4.79 -13.46 3.15
#